data_AF-A0A662Y8K0-F1
#
_entry.id   AF-A0A662Y8K0-F1
#
_cell.length_a   1.000
_cell.length_b   1.000
_cell.length_c   1.000
_cell.angle_alpha   90.00
_cell.angle_beta   90.00
_cell.angle_gamma   90.00
#
_symmetry.space_group_name_H-M   'P 1'
#
loop_
_entity.id
_entity.type
_entity.pdbx_description
1 polymer ?
#
loop_
_entity_poly.entity_id
_entity_poly.type
_entity_poly.pdbx_seq_one_letter_code
_entity_poly.pdbx_strand_id
1 'polypeptide(L)'
;RLAPLAPGDAERQLIHRYFFGGIRPGQREQYRISNVFEVERRGESQRFNELMAERPDLRAMQTHLLWHGTKRTNLMGILSQGLRVAPPEAPHQGYAFGKGLYFAEVASKSLDYCDSPYALPVMAPTDGSKATKKTTKTREVHYMLLCEVALGKSSQLTAAAAWGEKPLLRDGMDSVKALAKHTPDPNDVLVSPKCGAQLHVGRVKRVGSELPYERVWAKTDPSPAPSGWYERNPNFAANTQAYLDKLVSDKSFVVGNTHSVTDNDRALFVQYQYAQRTVTVEMVSRESPEASAGSADGEEDGAGFAAGHEAVGAWCEATLKVTIQPDSEPSYSYFAKLYRNVLTRSPLSKGYTLAEPALLEYAELVVYKEAQARLRYVVEVETVSR
;
A
#
# COMPACT_ATOMS: atom_id res chain seq x y z
N ARG A 1 -12.68 -23.00 17.63
CA ARG A 1 -11.64 -24.04 17.59
C ARG A 1 -10.28 -23.35 17.42
N LEU A 2 -9.27 -23.83 18.14
CA LEU A 2 -7.87 -23.45 17.97
C LEU A 2 -7.06 -24.75 17.94
N ALA A 3 -6.41 -25.06 16.82
CA ALA A 3 -5.73 -26.34 16.63
C ALA A 3 -4.32 -26.13 16.05
N PRO A 4 -3.27 -26.78 16.59
CA PRO A 4 -1.92 -26.61 16.08
C PRO A 4 -1.76 -27.27 14.71
N LEU A 5 -0.99 -26.63 13.83
CA LEU A 5 -0.53 -27.22 12.58
C LEU A 5 0.79 -27.98 12.79
N ALA A 6 0.83 -29.21 12.29
CA ALA A 6 2.02 -30.04 12.36
C ALA A 6 3.20 -29.37 11.62
N PRO A 7 4.47 -29.59 12.02
CA PRO A 7 5.64 -29.02 11.34
C PRO A 7 5.70 -29.32 9.83
N GLY A 8 5.23 -30.50 9.41
CA GLY A 8 5.18 -30.90 8.01
C GLY A 8 3.96 -30.41 7.22
N ASP A 9 3.02 -29.69 7.84
CA ASP A 9 1.82 -29.17 7.16
C ASP A 9 2.23 -28.12 6.11
N ALA A 10 1.76 -28.29 4.86
CA ALA A 10 2.09 -27.40 3.75
C ALA A 10 1.65 -25.95 4.00
N GLU A 11 0.50 -25.74 4.66
CA GLU A 11 0.02 -24.41 5.05
C GLU A 11 0.99 -23.76 6.04
N ARG A 12 1.49 -24.53 7.01
CA ARG A 12 2.47 -24.03 7.98
C ARG A 12 3.77 -23.63 7.29
N GLN A 13 4.29 -24.45 6.39
CA GLN A 13 5.51 -24.12 5.64
C GLN A 13 5.34 -22.86 4.79
N LEU A 14 4.17 -22.70 4.17
CA LEU A 14 3.82 -21.51 3.41
C LEU A 14 3.78 -20.26 4.30
N ILE A 15 3.17 -20.35 5.49
CA ILE A 15 3.14 -19.27 6.48
C ILE A 15 4.55 -18.90 6.96
N HIS A 16 5.43 -19.89 7.17
CA HIS A 16 6.84 -19.63 7.47
C HIS A 16 7.53 -18.84 6.35
N ARG A 17 7.35 -19.27 5.10
CA ARG A 17 7.91 -18.54 3.94
C ARG A 17 7.36 -17.12 3.85
N TYR A 18 6.05 -16.94 4.05
CA TYR A 18 5.41 -15.63 4.03
C TYR A 18 5.96 -14.70 5.11
N PHE A 19 6.08 -15.19 6.34
CA PHE A 19 6.63 -14.43 7.46
C PHE A 19 8.06 -13.97 7.15
N PHE A 20 8.99 -14.89 6.87
CA PHE A 20 10.39 -14.54 6.64
C PHE A 20 10.65 -13.78 5.33
N GLY A 21 9.76 -13.93 4.34
CA GLY A 21 9.74 -13.08 3.14
C GLY A 21 9.48 -11.61 3.49
N GLY A 22 8.57 -11.38 4.46
CA GLY A 22 8.24 -10.07 5.01
C GLY A 22 9.10 -9.58 6.17
N ILE A 23 10.17 -10.29 6.55
CA ILE A 23 11.17 -9.84 7.52
C ILE A 23 12.43 -9.37 6.79
N ARG A 24 12.95 -8.20 7.18
CA ARG A 24 14.20 -7.65 6.64
C ARG A 24 15.33 -8.69 6.78
N PRO A 25 16.17 -8.92 5.76
CA PRO A 25 17.20 -9.97 5.80
C PRO A 25 18.05 -9.97 7.07
N GLY A 26 18.52 -8.81 7.51
CA GLY A 26 19.35 -8.68 8.73
C GLY A 26 18.62 -8.88 10.07
N GLN A 27 17.30 -9.04 10.07
CA GLN A 27 16.48 -9.28 11.27
C GLN A 27 15.97 -10.72 11.36
N ARG A 28 16.14 -11.54 10.32
CA ARG A 28 15.56 -12.90 10.28
C ARG A 28 16.02 -13.80 11.40
N GLU A 29 17.30 -13.70 11.79
CA GLU A 29 17.89 -14.47 12.89
C GLU A 29 17.27 -14.16 14.26
N GLN A 30 16.59 -13.03 14.39
CA GLN A 30 15.97 -12.59 15.65
C GLN A 30 14.62 -13.28 15.89
N TYR A 31 14.10 -14.03 14.91
CA TYR A 31 12.76 -14.59 14.99
C TYR A 31 12.72 -16.08 14.66
N ARG A 32 11.87 -16.80 15.36
CA ARG A 32 11.51 -18.20 15.07
C ARG A 32 10.01 -18.39 15.17
N ILE A 33 9.37 -18.92 14.13
CA ILE A 33 7.98 -19.39 14.27
C ILE A 33 7.99 -20.71 15.04
N SER A 34 7.42 -20.68 16.24
CA SER A 34 7.35 -21.84 17.12
C SER A 34 6.13 -22.69 16.80
N ASN A 35 4.96 -22.04 16.70
CA ASN A 35 3.69 -22.69 16.48
C ASN A 35 2.84 -21.86 15.50
N VAL A 36 2.03 -22.56 14.72
CA VAL A 36 0.95 -21.97 13.94
C VAL A 36 -0.32 -22.69 14.34
N PHE A 37 -1.32 -21.95 14.76
CA PHE A 37 -2.61 -22.48 15.17
C PHE A 37 -3.66 -22.08 14.14
N GLU A 38 -4.37 -23.06 13.59
CA GLU A 38 -5.57 -22.83 12.81
C GLU A 38 -6.71 -22.41 13.73
N VAL A 39 -7.41 -21.35 13.32
CA VAL A 39 -8.48 -20.69 14.06
C VAL A 39 -9.77 -20.86 13.29
N GLU A 40 -10.81 -21.28 14.00
CA GLU A 40 -12.18 -21.23 13.50
C GLU A 40 -13.09 -20.67 14.58
N ARG A 41 -13.60 -19.47 14.34
CA ARG A 41 -14.42 -18.74 15.32
C ARG A 41 -15.90 -18.97 15.05
N ARG A 42 -16.69 -19.08 16.12
CA ARG A 42 -18.14 -19.32 16.02
C ARG A 42 -18.79 -18.19 15.21
N GLY A 43 -19.49 -18.56 14.14
CA GLY A 43 -20.22 -17.63 13.27
C GLY A 43 -19.36 -16.82 12.29
N GLU A 44 -18.03 -16.82 12.42
CA GLU A 44 -17.16 -15.98 11.59
C GLU A 44 -17.07 -16.48 10.14
N SER A 45 -16.95 -17.80 9.95
CA SER A 45 -17.02 -18.43 8.63
C SER A 45 -18.37 -18.21 7.95
N GLN A 46 -19.46 -18.30 8.71
CA GLN A 46 -20.82 -18.06 8.21
C GLN A 46 -20.94 -16.61 7.73
N ARG A 47 -20.62 -15.63 8.59
CA ARG A 47 -20.68 -14.20 8.26
C ARG A 47 -19.85 -13.83 7.02
N PHE A 48 -18.64 -14.39 6.90
CA PHE A 48 -17.78 -14.16 5.74
C PHE A 48 -18.39 -14.75 4.47
N ASN A 49 -18.88 -15.99 4.52
CA ASN A 49 -19.45 -16.67 3.36
C ASN A 49 -20.78 -16.04 2.92
N GLU A 50 -21.61 -15.56 3.86
CA GLU A 50 -22.84 -14.80 3.59
C GLU A 50 -22.51 -13.52 2.80
N LEU A 51 -21.51 -12.75 3.24
CA LEU A 51 -21.04 -11.58 2.48
C LEU A 51 -20.60 -11.96 1.05
N MET A 52 -19.83 -13.05 0.89
CA MET A 52 -19.39 -13.50 -0.44
C MET A 52 -20.55 -13.98 -1.32
N ALA A 53 -21.64 -14.49 -0.73
CA ALA A 53 -22.84 -14.88 -1.47
C ALA A 53 -23.67 -13.65 -1.88
N GLU A 54 -23.79 -12.65 -1.00
CA GLU A 54 -24.50 -11.40 -1.24
C GLU A 54 -23.77 -10.45 -2.22
N ARG A 55 -22.44 -10.57 -2.30
CA ARG A 55 -21.58 -9.74 -3.16
C ARG A 55 -20.82 -10.59 -4.18
N PRO A 56 -21.46 -11.04 -5.28
CA PRO A 56 -20.80 -11.80 -6.35
C PRO A 56 -19.61 -11.06 -6.97
N ASP A 57 -19.66 -9.73 -7.02
CA ASP A 57 -18.59 -8.86 -7.49
C ASP A 57 -17.35 -8.91 -6.59
N LEU A 58 -17.54 -9.04 -5.27
CA LEU A 58 -16.47 -9.24 -4.30
C LEU A 58 -15.93 -10.68 -4.37
N ARG A 59 -16.82 -11.67 -4.49
CA ARG A 59 -16.47 -13.10 -4.60
C ARG A 59 -15.71 -13.44 -5.89
N ALA A 60 -15.95 -12.71 -6.97
CA ALA A 60 -15.23 -12.87 -8.23
C ALA A 60 -13.74 -12.43 -8.11
N MET A 61 -13.39 -11.68 -7.07
CA MET A 61 -12.02 -11.26 -6.78
C MET A 61 -11.37 -12.22 -5.77
N GLN A 62 -10.06 -12.40 -5.90
CA GLN A 62 -9.32 -13.26 -4.98
C GLN A 62 -9.26 -12.64 -3.58
N THR A 63 -9.40 -13.48 -2.54
CA THR A 63 -9.13 -13.08 -1.15
C THR A 63 -7.63 -13.13 -0.88
N HIS A 64 -7.18 -12.40 0.13
CA HIS A 64 -5.78 -12.33 0.53
C HIS A 64 -5.61 -12.78 1.97
N LEU A 65 -4.55 -13.53 2.26
CA LEU A 65 -4.12 -13.81 3.63
C LEU A 65 -3.15 -12.70 4.05
N LEU A 66 -3.59 -11.88 5.00
CA LEU A 66 -2.85 -10.69 5.41
C LEU A 66 -2.53 -10.71 6.91
N TRP A 67 -1.39 -10.13 7.26
CA TRP A 67 -0.94 -10.00 8.63
C TRP A 67 -1.75 -8.93 9.36
N HIS A 68 -2.07 -9.22 10.60
CA HIS A 68 -2.59 -8.25 11.57
C HIS A 68 -1.83 -8.41 12.88
N GLY A 69 -1.08 -7.37 13.23
CA GLY A 69 -0.43 -7.24 14.53
C GLY A 69 -1.35 -6.61 15.54
N THR A 70 -1.24 -7.04 16.80
CA THR A 70 -2.04 -6.51 17.87
C THR A 70 -1.29 -6.56 19.19
N LYS A 71 -1.62 -5.64 20.09
CA LYS A 71 -1.19 -5.71 21.49
C LYS A 71 -1.63 -7.02 22.13
N ARG A 72 -0.77 -7.56 22.99
CA ARG A 72 -1.03 -8.75 23.82
C ARG A 72 -2.36 -8.66 24.55
N THR A 73 -2.69 -7.49 25.11
CA THR A 73 -3.92 -7.28 25.89
C THR A 73 -5.19 -7.44 25.05
N ASN A 74 -5.10 -7.25 23.73
CA ASN A 74 -6.24 -7.32 22.83
C ASN A 74 -6.49 -8.72 22.28
N LEU A 75 -5.47 -9.59 22.28
CA LEU A 75 -5.51 -10.89 21.59
C LEU A 75 -6.71 -11.75 22.02
N MET A 76 -6.96 -11.87 23.32
CA MET A 76 -8.08 -12.68 23.83
C MET A 76 -9.44 -12.06 23.47
N GLY A 77 -9.53 -10.72 23.45
CA GLY A 77 -10.70 -10.01 22.96
C GLY A 77 -10.99 -10.34 21.49
N ILE A 78 -9.95 -10.32 20.65
CA ILE A 78 -10.07 -10.65 19.23
C ILE A 78 -10.43 -12.13 19.04
N LEU A 79 -9.83 -13.05 19.79
CA LEU A 79 -10.16 -14.48 19.71
C LEU A 79 -11.56 -14.80 20.25
N SER A 80 -12.12 -13.98 21.14
CA SER A 80 -13.48 -14.18 21.69
C SER A 80 -14.57 -13.44 20.93
N GLN A 81 -14.27 -12.29 20.31
CA GLN A 81 -15.27 -11.41 19.68
C GLN A 81 -15.00 -11.07 18.21
N GLY A 82 -13.79 -11.34 17.70
CA GLY A 82 -13.36 -11.02 16.35
C GLY A 82 -12.69 -9.66 16.26
N LEU A 83 -12.15 -9.37 15.08
CA LEU A 83 -11.69 -8.02 14.77
C LEU A 83 -12.90 -7.08 14.65
N ARG A 84 -12.83 -5.93 15.31
CA ARG A 84 -13.92 -4.96 15.36
C ARG A 84 -13.52 -3.63 14.77
N VAL A 85 -14.43 -3.04 14.01
CA VAL A 85 -14.29 -1.66 13.58
C VAL A 85 -14.60 -0.76 14.78
N ALA A 86 -13.76 0.25 15.00
CA ALA A 86 -13.99 1.20 16.08
C ALA A 86 -15.35 1.88 15.91
N PRO A 87 -16.12 2.06 16.99
CA PRO A 87 -17.47 2.58 16.87
C PRO A 87 -17.47 4.08 16.51
N PRO A 88 -18.58 4.63 15.97
CA PRO A 88 -18.66 6.02 15.52
C PRO A 88 -18.27 7.06 16.58
N GLU A 89 -18.55 6.80 17.84
CA GLU A 89 -18.26 7.65 19.00
C GLU A 89 -16.79 7.68 19.42
N ALA A 90 -15.97 6.70 19.02
CA ALA A 90 -14.55 6.70 19.34
C ALA A 90 -13.82 7.89 18.68
N PRO A 91 -12.78 8.47 19.28
CA PRO A 91 -12.00 9.52 18.62
C PRO A 91 -11.47 9.05 17.25
N HIS A 92 -11.44 9.96 16.27
CA HIS A 92 -10.83 9.67 14.96
C HIS A 92 -9.29 9.62 15.02
N GLN A 93 -8.70 10.18 16.08
CA GLN A 93 -7.26 10.16 16.33
C GLN A 93 -6.78 8.70 16.48
N GLY A 94 -5.72 8.34 15.77
CA GLY A 94 -5.17 6.98 15.79
C GLY A 94 -5.44 6.14 14.53
N TYR A 95 -6.28 6.62 13.60
CA TYR A 95 -6.63 5.90 12.36
C TYR A 95 -6.19 6.65 11.11
N ALA A 96 -5.02 6.29 10.56
CA ALA A 96 -4.43 6.96 9.40
C ALA A 96 -5.39 7.02 8.19
N PHE A 97 -6.18 5.97 7.96
CA PHE A 97 -7.12 5.88 6.85
C PHE A 97 -8.55 5.63 7.32
N GLY A 98 -8.93 6.24 8.46
CA GLY A 98 -10.26 6.12 9.05
C GLY A 98 -10.51 4.80 9.78
N LYS A 99 -11.67 4.69 10.43
CA LYS A 99 -12.01 3.55 11.30
C LYS A 99 -12.30 2.31 10.45
N GLY A 100 -11.36 1.37 10.44
CA GLY A 100 -11.44 0.11 9.70
C GLY A 100 -10.55 -0.95 10.32
N LEU A 101 -10.51 -2.12 9.69
CA LEU A 101 -9.60 -3.21 10.01
C LEU A 101 -8.35 -3.08 9.16
N TYR A 102 -7.19 -2.93 9.80
CA TYR A 102 -5.91 -2.68 9.16
C TYR A 102 -5.12 -3.98 9.02
N PHE A 103 -4.56 -4.20 7.84
CA PHE A 103 -3.79 -5.38 7.49
C PHE A 103 -2.53 -5.00 6.70
N ALA A 104 -1.56 -5.90 6.66
CA ALA A 104 -0.34 -5.74 5.88
C ALA A 104 0.06 -7.03 5.16
N GLU A 105 0.65 -6.89 3.97
CA GLU A 105 1.32 -8.01 3.28
C GLU A 105 2.67 -8.36 3.94
N VAL A 106 3.29 -7.39 4.62
CA VAL A 106 4.63 -7.52 5.18
C VAL A 106 4.57 -7.77 6.69
N ALA A 107 5.15 -8.88 7.14
CA ALA A 107 5.15 -9.28 8.55
C ALA A 107 5.79 -8.23 9.47
N SER A 108 6.93 -7.63 9.08
CA SER A 108 7.60 -6.58 9.88
C SER A 108 6.66 -5.42 10.24
N LYS A 109 5.82 -4.96 9.30
CA LYS A 109 4.85 -3.88 9.55
C LYS A 109 3.84 -4.26 10.62
N SER A 110 3.35 -5.51 10.61
CA SER A 110 2.42 -5.99 11.63
C SER A 110 3.12 -6.27 12.97
N LEU A 111 4.38 -6.71 12.97
CA LEU A 111 5.15 -6.89 14.20
C LEU A 111 5.27 -5.59 15.00
N ASP A 112 5.38 -4.43 14.33
CA ASP A 112 5.43 -3.12 15.00
C ASP A 112 4.18 -2.80 15.85
N TYR A 113 3.06 -3.49 15.61
CA TYR A 113 1.83 -3.37 16.40
C TYR A 113 1.72 -4.40 17.53
N CYS A 114 2.66 -5.35 17.60
CA CYS A 114 2.83 -6.21 18.76
C CYS A 114 3.61 -5.44 19.82
N ASP A 115 3.05 -5.31 21.02
CA ASP A 115 3.70 -4.65 22.15
C ASP A 115 4.67 -5.62 22.86
N SER A 116 4.68 -5.66 24.19
CA SER A 116 5.57 -6.55 24.94
C SER A 116 5.26 -8.03 24.67
N PRO A 117 6.29 -8.88 24.48
CA PRO A 117 6.09 -10.31 24.30
C PRO A 117 5.47 -10.96 25.54
N TYR A 118 4.93 -12.15 25.36
CA TYR A 118 4.63 -13.07 26.45
C TYR A 118 5.90 -13.78 26.88
N ALA A 119 6.18 -13.83 28.18
CA ALA A 119 7.21 -14.67 28.75
C ALA A 119 6.63 -16.05 29.06
N LEU A 120 6.94 -17.04 28.23
CA LEU A 120 6.48 -18.43 28.39
C LEU A 120 7.61 -19.32 28.92
N PRO A 121 7.32 -20.33 29.77
CA PRO A 121 8.34 -21.29 30.18
C PRO A 121 8.82 -22.12 28.98
N VAL A 122 10.12 -22.43 28.94
CA VAL A 122 10.66 -23.39 27.98
C VAL A 122 10.25 -24.80 28.44
N MET A 123 9.40 -25.48 27.66
CA MET A 123 9.01 -26.86 27.99
C MET A 123 10.15 -27.83 27.67
N ALA A 124 10.48 -28.73 28.61
CA ALA A 124 11.47 -29.78 28.39
C ALA A 124 10.96 -30.82 27.36
N PRO A 125 11.86 -31.52 26.64
CA PRO A 125 11.46 -32.56 25.69
C PRO A 125 10.60 -33.63 26.36
N THR A 126 9.50 -34.02 25.72
CA THR A 126 8.56 -35.07 26.15
C THR A 126 9.10 -36.49 25.98
N ASP A 127 10.40 -36.71 26.14
CA ASP A 127 11.00 -38.05 26.14
C ASP A 127 10.96 -38.62 27.55
N GLY A 128 9.75 -38.91 28.06
CA GLY A 128 9.45 -39.81 29.20
C GLY A 128 10.20 -39.62 30.53
N SER A 129 11.12 -38.67 30.61
CA SER A 129 11.98 -38.42 31.74
C SER A 129 11.21 -37.54 32.70
N LYS A 130 11.05 -38.05 33.93
CA LYS A 130 10.32 -37.40 35.01
C LYS A 130 10.67 -35.91 35.04
N ALA A 131 9.65 -35.05 34.93
CA ALA A 131 9.75 -33.60 35.02
C ALA A 131 10.53 -33.22 36.28
N THR A 132 11.83 -33.01 36.13
CA THR A 132 12.75 -32.76 37.22
C THR A 132 13.25 -31.33 37.08
N LYS A 133 12.90 -30.52 38.09
CA LYS A 133 13.20 -29.09 38.29
C LYS A 133 12.39 -28.10 37.44
N LYS A 134 11.73 -27.16 38.14
CA LYS A 134 11.17 -25.90 37.59
C LYS A 134 12.21 -25.25 36.68
N THR A 135 11.98 -25.24 35.37
CA THR A 135 12.82 -24.51 34.42
C THR A 135 12.61 -23.02 34.64
N THR A 136 13.62 -22.29 35.08
CA THR A 136 13.58 -20.83 35.23
C THR A 136 13.74 -20.09 33.90
N LYS A 137 14.10 -20.80 32.83
CA LYS A 137 14.30 -20.22 31.51
C LYS A 137 12.94 -19.96 30.84
N THR A 138 12.70 -18.70 30.51
CA THR A 138 11.56 -18.27 29.71
C THR A 138 11.99 -17.98 28.28
N ARG A 139 11.03 -18.06 27.36
CA ARG A 139 11.13 -17.60 25.98
C ARG A 139 10.12 -16.47 25.76
N GLU A 140 10.49 -15.52 24.92
CA GLU A 140 9.66 -14.37 24.59
C GLU A 140 8.92 -14.63 23.29
N VAL A 141 7.59 -14.53 23.31
CA VAL A 141 6.77 -14.77 22.11
C VAL A 141 5.78 -13.64 21.85
N HIS A 142 5.62 -13.30 20.58
CA HIS A 142 4.52 -12.51 20.06
C HIS A 142 3.51 -13.42 19.38
N TYR A 143 2.23 -13.05 19.42
CA TYR A 143 1.18 -13.69 18.66
C TYR A 143 0.70 -12.75 17.58
N MET A 144 0.90 -13.15 16.33
CA MET A 144 0.39 -12.43 15.17
C MET A 144 -0.83 -13.14 14.61
N LEU A 145 -1.73 -12.39 13.99
CA LEU A 145 -2.89 -12.94 13.32
C LEU A 145 -2.68 -12.96 11.81
N LEU A 146 -3.09 -14.04 11.16
CA LEU A 146 -3.29 -14.10 9.71
C LEU A 146 -4.78 -14.22 9.44
N CYS A 147 -5.28 -13.26 8.68
CA CYS A 147 -6.69 -13.15 8.36
C CYS A 147 -6.90 -13.31 6.86
N GLU A 148 -7.95 -14.03 6.48
CA GLU A 148 -8.43 -14.04 5.11
C GLU A 148 -9.31 -12.82 4.91
N VAL A 149 -8.94 -11.97 3.95
CA VAL A 149 -9.51 -10.65 3.74
C VAL A 149 -9.98 -10.50 2.29
N ALA A 150 -11.24 -10.12 2.14
CA ALA A 150 -11.84 -9.76 0.87
C ALA A 150 -11.69 -8.25 0.64
N LEU A 151 -10.63 -7.87 -0.08
CA LEU A 151 -10.31 -6.47 -0.36
C LEU A 151 -11.26 -5.84 -1.38
N GLY A 152 -11.74 -6.60 -2.36
CA GLY A 152 -12.57 -6.08 -3.45
C GLY A 152 -11.89 -4.98 -4.24
N LYS A 153 -12.68 -4.02 -4.73
CA LYS A 153 -12.12 -2.84 -5.41
C LYS A 153 -11.49 -1.92 -4.38
N SER A 154 -10.21 -1.59 -4.56
CA SER A 154 -9.45 -0.80 -3.61
C SER A 154 -9.17 0.61 -4.13
N SER A 155 -9.44 1.61 -3.30
CA SER A 155 -8.90 2.96 -3.51
C SER A 155 -7.41 2.96 -3.19
N GLN A 156 -6.57 3.29 -4.16
CA GLN A 156 -5.15 3.50 -3.92
C GLN A 156 -4.92 4.93 -3.39
N LEU A 157 -4.27 5.05 -2.24
CA LEU A 157 -4.00 6.34 -1.60
C LEU A 157 -2.52 6.48 -1.27
N THR A 158 -2.00 7.71 -1.37
CA THR A 158 -0.67 8.06 -0.87
C THR A 158 -0.73 8.38 0.62
N ALA A 159 0.43 8.48 1.27
CA ALA A 159 0.56 8.91 2.66
C ALA A 159 0.06 10.35 2.88
N ALA A 160 -0.16 11.13 1.82
CA ALA A 160 -0.77 12.45 1.89
C ALA A 160 -2.20 12.42 2.45
N ALA A 161 -2.93 11.33 2.20
CA ALA A 161 -4.29 11.14 2.70
C ALA A 161 -4.34 10.65 4.15
N ALA A 162 -3.19 10.34 4.76
CA ALA A 162 -3.14 9.84 6.11
C ALA A 162 -3.55 10.91 7.13
N TRP A 163 -4.26 10.52 8.18
CA TRP A 163 -4.69 11.38 9.29
C TRP A 163 -5.64 12.51 8.90
N GLY A 164 -6.21 12.46 7.69
CA GLY A 164 -7.17 13.45 7.22
C GLY A 164 -8.44 13.47 8.08
N GLU A 165 -8.92 14.68 8.40
CA GLU A 165 -10.20 14.87 9.11
C GLU A 165 -11.41 14.61 8.21
N LYS A 166 -11.24 14.78 6.89
CA LYS A 166 -12.28 14.51 5.90
C LYS A 166 -12.44 13.00 5.70
N PRO A 167 -13.68 12.49 5.62
CA PRO A 167 -13.91 11.10 5.27
C PRO A 167 -13.20 10.73 3.96
N LEU A 168 -12.52 9.59 3.95
CA LEU A 168 -11.99 9.04 2.71
C LEU A 168 -13.17 8.73 1.78
N LEU A 169 -13.16 9.37 0.60
CA LEU A 169 -14.08 9.06 -0.48
C LEU A 169 -13.81 7.64 -0.94
N ARG A 170 -14.79 6.76 -0.73
CA ARG A 170 -14.75 5.33 -1.07
C ARG A 170 -15.90 4.96 -2.00
N ASP A 171 -16.36 5.90 -2.82
CA ASP A 171 -17.54 5.72 -3.66
C ASP A 171 -17.32 4.53 -4.61
N GLY A 172 -18.09 3.47 -4.40
CA GLY A 172 -17.98 2.22 -5.15
C GLY A 172 -16.75 1.37 -4.86
N MET A 173 -15.99 1.66 -3.79
CA MET A 173 -14.77 0.95 -3.39
C MET A 173 -14.99 0.20 -2.07
N ASP A 174 -14.48 -1.03 -1.97
CA ASP A 174 -14.66 -1.93 -0.83
C ASP A 174 -13.52 -1.81 0.20
N SER A 175 -12.36 -1.30 -0.20
CA SER A 175 -11.17 -1.16 0.64
C SER A 175 -10.29 0.03 0.26
N VAL A 176 -9.28 0.28 1.08
CA VAL A 176 -8.18 1.22 0.81
C VAL A 176 -6.86 0.46 0.78
N LYS A 177 -6.01 0.77 -0.20
CA LYS A 177 -4.60 0.39 -0.25
C LYS A 177 -3.75 1.65 -0.15
N ALA A 178 -3.13 1.84 1.00
CA ALA A 178 -2.12 2.89 1.16
C ALA A 178 -0.81 2.44 0.51
N LEU A 179 -0.33 3.23 -0.45
CA LEU A 179 0.86 2.93 -1.23
C LEU A 179 2.13 3.08 -0.40
N ALA A 180 3.15 2.29 -0.75
CA ALA A 180 4.36 2.15 0.05
C ALA A 180 5.65 2.06 -0.75
N LYS A 181 6.75 2.42 -0.07
CA LYS A 181 8.12 2.35 -0.57
C LYS A 181 8.59 0.90 -0.71
N HIS A 182 8.13 0.02 0.17
CA HIS A 182 8.53 -1.38 0.18
C HIS A 182 7.30 -2.28 0.05
N THR A 183 7.30 -3.15 -0.95
CA THR A 183 6.22 -4.10 -1.23
C THR A 183 6.83 -5.45 -1.61
N PRO A 184 6.19 -6.58 -1.27
CA PRO A 184 6.62 -7.88 -1.79
C PRO A 184 6.64 -7.89 -3.32
N ASP A 185 7.52 -8.69 -3.90
CA ASP A 185 7.51 -8.92 -5.35
C ASP A 185 6.11 -9.41 -5.81
N PRO A 186 5.43 -8.67 -6.69
CA PRO A 186 4.09 -9.05 -7.14
C PRO A 186 4.04 -10.35 -7.95
N ASN A 187 5.19 -10.85 -8.43
CA ASN A 187 5.26 -12.11 -9.18
C ASN A 187 5.34 -13.34 -8.27
N ASP A 188 5.70 -13.16 -6.99
CA ASP A 188 5.85 -14.23 -6.02
C ASP A 188 4.59 -14.35 -5.15
N VAL A 189 3.46 -14.64 -5.80
CA VAL A 189 2.17 -14.89 -5.14
C VAL A 189 1.87 -16.37 -5.15
N LEU A 190 1.55 -16.92 -3.96
CA LEU A 190 1.08 -18.29 -3.80
C LEU A 190 -0.34 -18.30 -3.25
N VAL A 191 -1.05 -19.39 -3.45
CA VAL A 191 -2.40 -19.59 -2.95
C VAL A 191 -2.37 -20.59 -1.80
N SER A 192 -3.04 -20.24 -0.71
CA SER A 192 -3.21 -21.13 0.44
C SER A 192 -3.97 -22.40 0.02
N PRO A 193 -3.41 -23.60 0.24
CA PRO A 193 -4.11 -24.84 -0.06
C PRO A 193 -5.34 -25.06 0.84
N LYS A 194 -5.41 -24.43 2.04
CA LYS A 194 -6.55 -24.59 2.95
C LYS A 194 -7.67 -23.58 2.75
N CYS A 195 -7.37 -22.35 2.33
CA CYS A 195 -8.39 -21.30 2.21
C CYS A 195 -8.57 -20.72 0.81
N GLY A 196 -7.66 -20.99 -0.12
CA GLY A 196 -7.71 -20.40 -1.46
C GLY A 196 -7.31 -18.91 -1.50
N ALA A 197 -6.93 -18.30 -0.37
CA ALA A 197 -6.49 -16.91 -0.35
C ALA A 197 -5.05 -16.77 -0.86
N GLN A 198 -4.72 -15.61 -1.44
CA GLN A 198 -3.38 -15.26 -1.91
C GLN A 198 -2.45 -14.82 -0.78
N LEU A 199 -1.17 -15.20 -0.90
CA LEU A 199 -0.08 -14.81 -0.02
C LEU A 199 1.06 -14.23 -0.85
N HIS A 200 1.52 -13.05 -0.48
CA HIS A 200 2.62 -12.38 -1.15
C HIS A 200 3.94 -12.82 -0.50
N VAL A 201 4.45 -13.98 -0.92
CA VAL A 201 5.63 -14.63 -0.34
C VAL A 201 6.97 -14.12 -0.90
N GLY A 202 6.89 -13.17 -1.84
CA GLY A 202 8.04 -12.56 -2.48
C GLY A 202 8.97 -11.83 -1.53
N ARG A 203 10.20 -11.62 -1.99
CA ARG A 203 11.10 -10.70 -1.30
C ARG A 203 10.53 -9.29 -1.37
N VAL A 204 10.62 -8.58 -0.25
CA VAL A 204 10.28 -7.16 -0.18
C VAL A 204 11.29 -6.37 -1.01
N LYS A 205 10.78 -5.60 -1.97
CA LYS A 205 11.54 -4.77 -2.92
C LYS A 205 11.18 -3.30 -2.76
N ARG A 206 12.10 -2.40 -3.11
CA ARG A 206 11.88 -0.96 -3.09
C ARG A 206 11.23 -0.45 -4.38
N VAL A 207 10.06 0.16 -4.26
CA VAL A 207 9.36 0.87 -5.34
C VAL A 207 10.18 2.09 -5.80
N GLY A 208 10.18 2.33 -7.11
CA GLY A 208 11.02 3.30 -7.80
C GLY A 208 12.45 2.79 -8.11
N SER A 209 12.93 1.74 -7.46
CA SER A 209 14.31 1.26 -7.63
C SER A 209 14.39 -0.16 -8.19
N GLU A 210 13.76 -1.10 -7.51
CA GLU A 210 13.71 -2.52 -7.89
C GLU A 210 12.36 -2.87 -8.54
N LEU A 211 11.30 -2.18 -8.12
CA LEU A 211 9.99 -2.22 -8.74
C LEU A 211 9.66 -0.84 -9.31
N PRO A 212 8.99 -0.75 -10.46
CA PRO A 212 8.56 0.52 -11.01
C PRO A 212 7.46 1.14 -10.14
N TYR A 213 7.37 2.48 -10.16
CA TYR A 213 6.15 3.16 -9.76
C TYR A 213 5.03 2.76 -10.72
N GLU A 214 3.87 2.34 -10.18
CA GLU A 214 2.69 2.12 -11.02
C GLU A 214 2.30 3.43 -11.73
N ARG A 215 2.29 4.53 -10.97
CA ARG A 215 2.08 5.90 -11.41
C ARG A 215 3.03 6.84 -10.67
N VAL A 216 3.65 7.78 -11.39
CA VAL A 216 4.49 8.81 -10.78
C VAL A 216 4.45 10.08 -11.62
N TRP A 217 4.42 11.23 -10.95
CA TRP A 217 4.50 12.52 -11.62
C TRP A 217 5.95 12.90 -11.91
N ALA A 218 6.17 13.61 -13.01
CA ALA A 218 7.38 14.39 -13.25
C ALA A 218 6.97 15.80 -13.66
N LYS A 219 7.78 16.81 -13.33
CA LYS A 219 7.46 18.20 -13.69
C LYS A 219 8.64 18.94 -14.26
N THR A 220 8.37 20.00 -15.01
CA THR A 220 9.38 20.99 -15.40
C THR A 220 9.57 22.05 -14.31
N ASP A 221 10.60 22.86 -14.48
CA ASP A 221 10.66 24.16 -13.82
C ASP A 221 9.69 25.15 -14.47
N PRO A 222 9.22 26.17 -13.73
CA PRO A 222 8.38 27.22 -14.28
C PRO A 222 9.07 28.00 -15.40
N SER A 223 8.28 28.40 -16.40
CA SER A 223 8.68 29.29 -17.47
C SER A 223 7.58 30.33 -17.75
N PRO A 224 7.91 31.65 -17.81
CA PRO A 224 9.18 32.24 -17.36
C PRO A 224 9.46 31.96 -15.88
N ALA A 225 10.72 32.09 -15.46
CA ALA A 225 11.08 31.93 -14.06
C ALA A 225 10.52 33.10 -13.23
N PRO A 226 9.66 32.85 -12.23
CA PRO A 226 9.09 33.89 -11.39
C PRO A 226 10.10 34.52 -10.41
N SER A 227 9.88 35.79 -10.05
CA SER A 227 10.70 36.54 -9.09
C SER A 227 10.60 35.97 -7.66
N GLY A 228 11.74 35.87 -6.95
CA GLY A 228 11.79 35.44 -5.55
C GLY A 228 11.58 33.93 -5.31
N TRP A 229 11.73 33.13 -6.35
CA TRP A 229 11.42 31.70 -6.34
C TRP A 229 12.65 30.85 -5.99
N TYR A 230 12.66 30.27 -4.79
CA TYR A 230 13.70 29.35 -4.32
C TYR A 230 13.31 27.88 -4.56
N GLU A 231 14.29 26.97 -4.49
CA GLU A 231 14.30 25.52 -4.78
C GLU A 231 13.10 24.65 -4.30
N ARG A 232 12.11 25.20 -3.58
CA ARG A 232 10.92 24.48 -3.08
C ARG A 232 9.62 24.84 -3.79
N ASN A 233 9.69 25.41 -4.99
CA ASN A 233 8.51 25.93 -5.67
C ASN A 233 8.61 25.63 -7.20
N PRO A 234 7.51 25.42 -7.95
CA PRO A 234 6.12 25.40 -7.51
C PRO A 234 5.92 24.25 -6.54
N ASN A 235 5.10 24.49 -5.53
CA ASN A 235 4.77 23.49 -4.53
C ASN A 235 4.13 22.31 -5.26
N PHE A 236 4.92 21.25 -5.49
CA PHE A 236 4.47 20.00 -6.07
C PHE A 236 4.52 18.90 -5.01
N ALA A 237 4.10 19.29 -3.80
CA ALA A 237 4.00 18.42 -2.66
C ALA A 237 2.93 17.35 -2.87
N ALA A 238 2.87 16.42 -1.93
CA ALA A 238 2.00 15.26 -2.02
C ALA A 238 0.51 15.62 -2.18
N ASN A 239 0.04 16.71 -1.54
CA ASN A 239 -1.34 17.17 -1.67
C ASN A 239 -1.64 17.75 -3.07
N THR A 240 -0.66 18.40 -3.71
CA THR A 240 -0.76 18.88 -5.09
C THR A 240 -0.87 17.70 -6.04
N GLN A 241 -0.01 16.68 -5.87
CA GLN A 241 -0.06 15.45 -6.66
C GLN A 241 -1.42 14.75 -6.52
N ALA A 242 -1.93 14.60 -5.30
CA ALA A 242 -3.23 13.98 -5.05
C ALA A 242 -4.40 14.76 -5.69
N TYR A 243 -4.35 16.09 -5.67
CA TYR A 243 -5.32 16.94 -6.36
C TYR A 243 -5.30 16.69 -7.87
N LEU A 244 -4.11 16.68 -8.47
CA LEU A 244 -3.95 16.43 -9.90
C LEU A 244 -4.37 15.00 -10.29
N ASP A 245 -4.09 14.00 -9.45
CA ASP A 245 -4.57 12.63 -9.66
C ASP A 245 -6.09 12.53 -9.70
N LYS A 246 -6.77 13.25 -8.80
CA LYS A 246 -8.25 13.30 -8.79
C LYS A 246 -8.77 13.96 -10.07
N LEU A 247 -8.15 15.06 -10.49
CA LEU A 247 -8.53 15.79 -11.69
C LEU A 247 -8.30 14.95 -12.97
N VAL A 248 -7.18 14.24 -13.07
CA VAL A 248 -6.93 13.31 -14.18
C VAL A 248 -7.90 12.13 -14.14
N SER A 249 -8.26 11.61 -12.97
CA SER A 249 -9.18 10.48 -12.84
C SER A 249 -10.62 10.82 -13.26
N ASP A 250 -10.99 12.11 -13.27
CA ASP A 250 -12.27 12.56 -13.81
C ASP A 250 -12.32 12.38 -15.33
N LYS A 251 -13.25 11.55 -15.80
CA LYS A 251 -13.43 11.27 -17.23
C LYS A 251 -13.96 12.47 -18.02
N SER A 252 -14.58 13.44 -17.35
CA SER A 252 -15.05 14.67 -17.97
C SER A 252 -13.92 15.69 -18.23
N PHE A 253 -12.77 15.53 -17.58
CA PHE A 253 -11.60 16.35 -17.80
C PHE A 253 -10.78 15.82 -18.97
N VAL A 254 -11.07 16.32 -20.17
CA VAL A 254 -10.50 15.89 -21.45
C VAL A 254 -9.49 16.90 -22.01
N VAL A 255 -8.74 16.50 -23.03
CA VAL A 255 -7.72 17.34 -23.68
C VAL A 255 -8.31 18.66 -24.17
N GLY A 256 -7.62 19.77 -23.87
CA GLY A 256 -8.05 21.14 -24.14
C GLY A 256 -8.94 21.75 -23.05
N ASN A 257 -9.44 20.97 -22.09
CA ASN A 257 -10.16 21.54 -20.95
C ASN A 257 -9.21 22.26 -20.01
N THR A 258 -9.68 23.39 -19.47
CA THR A 258 -9.00 24.15 -18.42
C THR A 258 -9.86 24.14 -17.16
N HIS A 259 -9.28 23.65 -16.06
CA HIS A 259 -9.88 23.66 -14.74
C HIS A 259 -9.33 24.84 -13.93
N SER A 260 -10.21 25.71 -13.43
CA SER A 260 -9.82 26.77 -12.50
C SER A 260 -9.83 26.21 -11.08
N VAL A 261 -8.68 26.27 -10.40
CA VAL A 261 -8.54 25.79 -9.02
C VAL A 261 -9.36 26.69 -8.08
N THR A 262 -10.14 26.07 -7.20
CA THR A 262 -10.98 26.79 -6.25
C THR A 262 -10.14 27.55 -5.22
N ASP A 263 -10.68 28.63 -4.64
CA ASP A 263 -9.96 29.47 -3.67
C ASP A 263 -9.38 28.67 -2.50
N ASN A 264 -10.12 27.65 -2.02
CA ASN A 264 -9.70 26.79 -0.93
C ASN A 264 -8.52 25.87 -1.28
N ASP A 265 -8.31 25.56 -2.57
CA ASP A 265 -7.30 24.62 -3.04
C ASP A 265 -6.07 25.32 -3.64
N ARG A 266 -6.10 26.65 -3.86
CA ARG A 266 -4.95 27.41 -4.41
C ARG A 266 -3.68 27.25 -3.58
N ALA A 267 -3.82 27.15 -2.25
CA ALA A 267 -2.71 26.92 -1.33
C ALA A 267 -1.98 25.58 -1.55
N LEU A 268 -2.56 24.65 -2.33
CA LEU A 268 -1.88 23.42 -2.75
C LEU A 268 -0.80 23.70 -3.83
N PHE A 269 -0.96 24.76 -4.61
CA PHE A 269 -0.09 25.09 -5.76
C PHE A 269 0.87 26.23 -5.47
N VAL A 270 0.45 27.17 -4.61
CA VAL A 270 1.23 28.36 -4.24
C VAL A 270 1.35 28.46 -2.72
N GLN A 271 2.41 29.08 -2.22
CA GLN A 271 2.56 29.35 -0.79
C GLN A 271 1.39 30.19 -0.27
N TYR A 272 1.01 30.01 1.00
CA TYR A 272 -0.18 30.62 1.61
C TYR A 272 -0.28 32.14 1.40
N GLN A 273 0.84 32.86 1.49
CA GLN A 273 0.91 34.31 1.26
C GLN A 273 0.50 34.74 -0.17
N TYR A 274 0.47 33.81 -1.11
CA TYR A 274 0.10 34.01 -2.50
C TYR A 274 -1.22 33.32 -2.89
N ALA A 275 -2.02 32.85 -1.92
CA ALA A 275 -3.27 32.14 -2.19
C ALA A 275 -4.29 32.93 -3.02
N GLN A 276 -4.13 34.26 -3.10
CA GLN A 276 -4.93 35.15 -3.96
C GLN A 276 -4.71 34.89 -5.46
N ARG A 277 -3.56 34.32 -5.85
CA ARG A 277 -3.19 34.12 -7.27
C ARG A 277 -4.14 33.13 -7.95
N THR A 278 -4.50 33.42 -9.19
CA THR A 278 -5.33 32.49 -9.97
C THR A 278 -4.49 31.32 -10.44
N VAL A 279 -4.99 30.10 -10.27
CA VAL A 279 -4.33 28.87 -10.72
C VAL A 279 -5.26 28.12 -11.66
N THR A 280 -4.77 27.81 -12.85
CA THR A 280 -5.50 27.01 -13.84
C THR A 280 -4.70 25.79 -14.24
N VAL A 281 -5.38 24.67 -14.41
CA VAL A 281 -4.81 23.40 -14.86
C VAL A 281 -5.44 23.01 -16.18
N GLU A 282 -4.63 22.93 -17.23
CA GLU A 282 -5.04 22.54 -18.57
C GLU A 282 -4.62 21.09 -18.85
N MET A 283 -5.52 20.27 -19.39
CA MET A 283 -5.18 18.95 -19.93
C MET A 283 -4.58 19.10 -21.32
N VAL A 284 -3.26 18.93 -21.45
CA VAL A 284 -2.52 19.14 -22.71
C VAL A 284 -2.52 17.88 -23.57
N SER A 285 -2.31 16.73 -22.95
CA SER A 285 -2.38 15.45 -23.65
C SER A 285 -2.85 14.34 -22.72
N ARG A 286 -3.46 13.31 -23.30
CA ARG A 286 -3.88 12.10 -22.62
C ARG A 286 -3.67 10.93 -23.57
N GLU A 287 -2.76 10.05 -23.22
CA GLU A 287 -2.48 8.86 -24.02
C GLU A 287 -3.23 7.67 -23.43
N SER A 288 -3.48 6.67 -24.26
CA SER A 288 -3.97 5.37 -23.81
C SER A 288 -2.91 4.31 -24.13
N PRO A 289 -2.86 3.18 -23.39
CA PRO A 289 -1.88 2.12 -23.61
C PRO A 289 -1.85 1.61 -25.06
N GLU A 290 -2.97 1.69 -25.78
CA GLU A 290 -3.11 1.23 -27.16
C GLU A 290 -2.42 2.17 -28.16
N ALA A 291 -2.33 3.47 -27.86
CA ALA A 291 -1.72 4.47 -28.74
C ALA A 291 -0.18 4.37 -28.78
N SER A 292 0.46 3.89 -27.71
CA SER A 292 1.92 3.73 -27.64
C SER A 292 2.44 2.44 -28.29
N ALA A 293 1.56 1.50 -28.67
CA ALA A 293 1.93 0.22 -29.28
C ALA A 293 1.94 0.27 -30.83
N GLY A 294 1.53 1.39 -31.44
CA GLY A 294 1.36 1.52 -32.88
C GLY A 294 2.46 2.34 -33.57
N SER A 295 3.65 1.75 -33.77
CA SER A 295 4.58 2.11 -34.86
C SER A 295 5.77 1.14 -34.91
N ALA A 296 5.50 -0.14 -35.19
CA ALA A 296 6.56 -1.15 -35.42
C ALA A 296 6.47 -1.81 -36.80
N ASP A 297 5.78 -1.18 -37.75
CA ASP A 297 5.75 -1.62 -39.15
C ASP A 297 6.27 -0.46 -40.03
N GLY A 298 7.58 -0.48 -40.29
CA GLY A 298 8.28 0.45 -41.17
C GLY A 298 9.57 -0.19 -41.65
N GLU A 299 9.59 -0.50 -42.93
CA GLU A 299 10.60 -1.13 -43.79
C GLU A 299 12.07 -1.15 -43.30
N GLU A 300 12.68 -2.33 -43.41
CA GLU A 300 14.12 -2.56 -43.30
C GLU A 300 14.87 -1.76 -44.39
N ASP A 301 15.55 -0.69 -43.99
CA ASP A 301 16.72 -0.21 -44.71
C ASP A 301 17.84 0.15 -43.73
N GLY A 302 19.00 -0.48 -43.94
CA GLY A 302 20.12 -0.49 -43.01
C GLY A 302 20.81 0.86 -42.85
N ALA A 303 20.66 1.46 -41.67
CA ALA A 303 21.67 2.32 -41.06
C ALA A 303 21.44 2.35 -39.53
N GLY A 304 22.50 2.09 -38.77
CA GLY A 304 22.44 1.79 -37.34
C GLY A 304 21.67 2.80 -36.48
N PHE A 305 20.62 2.31 -35.82
CA PHE A 305 20.01 2.98 -34.67
C PHE A 305 20.66 2.47 -33.39
N ALA A 306 21.31 3.38 -32.66
CA ALA A 306 21.61 3.19 -31.26
C ALA A 306 20.29 3.07 -30.51
N ALA A 307 19.93 1.83 -30.14
CA ALA A 307 18.79 1.55 -29.28
C ALA A 307 19.02 2.19 -27.91
N GLY A 308 18.39 3.33 -27.67
CA GLY A 308 18.16 3.81 -26.32
C GLY A 308 17.29 2.79 -25.60
N HIS A 309 17.76 2.28 -24.46
CA HIS A 309 16.97 1.44 -23.57
C HIS A 309 15.78 2.23 -23.02
N GLU A 310 14.69 2.34 -23.79
CA GLU A 310 13.38 2.56 -23.24
C GLU A 310 13.05 1.34 -22.39
N ALA A 311 12.84 1.57 -21.08
CA ALA A 311 12.40 0.50 -20.19
C ALA A 311 11.05 -0.02 -20.72
N VAL A 312 11.03 -1.28 -21.15
CA VAL A 312 9.85 -1.94 -21.74
C VAL A 312 8.60 -1.63 -20.90
N GLY A 313 7.66 -0.87 -21.47
CA GLY A 313 6.36 -0.56 -20.89
C GLY A 313 6.23 0.74 -20.08
N ALA A 314 7.24 1.60 -20.02
CA ALA A 314 7.08 2.96 -19.46
C ALA A 314 6.42 3.90 -20.48
N TRP A 315 5.39 4.65 -20.07
CA TRP A 315 4.70 5.59 -20.97
C TRP A 315 4.03 6.75 -20.21
N CYS A 316 3.65 7.81 -20.93
CA CYS A 316 3.09 9.03 -20.35
C CYS A 316 1.55 9.03 -20.43
N GLU A 317 0.86 8.80 -19.33
CA GLU A 317 -0.61 8.76 -19.26
C GLU A 317 -1.26 10.10 -19.57
N ALA A 318 -0.73 11.18 -19.00
CA ALA A 318 -1.30 12.51 -19.16
C ALA A 318 -0.23 13.59 -19.03
N THR A 319 -0.39 14.68 -19.77
CA THR A 319 0.37 15.92 -19.60
C THR A 319 -0.58 17.03 -19.18
N LEU A 320 -0.26 17.69 -18.07
CA LEU A 320 -0.95 18.87 -17.58
C LEU A 320 -0.05 20.09 -17.72
N LYS A 321 -0.65 21.23 -18.03
CA LYS A 321 -0.01 22.54 -17.88
C LYS A 321 -0.68 23.27 -16.74
N VAL A 322 0.12 23.63 -15.74
CA VAL A 322 -0.35 24.44 -14.61
C VAL A 322 0.12 25.86 -14.83
N THR A 323 -0.82 26.79 -14.94
CA THR A 323 -0.55 28.23 -15.10
C THR A 323 -0.95 28.96 -13.83
N ILE A 324 -0.06 29.81 -13.35
CA ILE A 324 -0.31 30.66 -12.20
C ILE A 324 -0.24 32.12 -12.68
N GLN A 325 -1.32 32.85 -12.43
CA GLN A 325 -1.48 34.25 -12.78
C GLN A 325 -1.47 35.10 -11.51
N PRO A 326 -0.39 35.85 -11.24
CA PRO A 326 -0.38 36.90 -10.25
C PRO A 326 -1.19 38.12 -10.71
N ASP A 327 -1.65 38.94 -9.76
CA ASP A 327 -2.49 40.12 -10.06
C ASP A 327 -1.72 41.23 -10.79
N SER A 328 -0.43 41.38 -10.49
CA SER A 328 0.40 42.51 -10.96
C SER A 328 1.73 42.07 -11.60
N GLU A 329 1.92 40.78 -11.88
CA GLU A 329 3.13 40.21 -12.48
C GLU A 329 2.75 39.30 -13.67
N PRO A 330 3.66 39.07 -14.63
CA PRO A 330 3.39 38.15 -15.73
C PRO A 330 3.11 36.73 -15.21
N SER A 331 2.21 36.01 -15.91
CA SER A 331 1.97 34.60 -15.65
C SER A 331 3.21 33.76 -15.90
N TYR A 332 3.29 32.64 -15.19
CA TYR A 332 4.25 31.58 -15.48
C TYR A 332 3.55 30.23 -15.43
N SER A 333 4.14 29.25 -16.10
CA SER A 333 3.59 27.90 -16.16
C SER A 333 4.66 26.84 -15.98
N TYR A 334 4.27 25.68 -15.48
CA TYR A 334 5.07 24.46 -15.54
C TYR A 334 4.23 23.33 -16.12
N PHE A 335 4.90 22.32 -16.67
CA PHE A 335 4.24 21.12 -17.15
C PHE A 335 4.44 19.99 -16.14
N ALA A 336 3.40 19.17 -15.97
CA ALA A 336 3.44 17.96 -15.16
C ALA A 336 3.01 16.78 -16.03
N LYS A 337 3.87 15.77 -16.13
CA LYS A 337 3.61 14.51 -16.83
C LYS A 337 3.38 13.41 -15.82
N LEU A 338 2.30 12.67 -16.00
CA LEU A 338 2.01 11.48 -15.23
C LEU A 338 2.51 10.26 -16.00
N TYR A 339 3.53 9.61 -15.47
CA TYR A 339 4.12 8.42 -16.06
C TYR A 339 3.59 7.15 -15.41
N ARG A 340 3.50 6.09 -16.21
CA ARG A 340 3.21 4.72 -15.79
C ARG A 340 4.44 3.85 -15.88
N ASN A 341 4.59 2.90 -14.94
CA ASN A 341 5.58 1.84 -14.99
C ASN A 341 7.04 2.36 -15.10
N VAL A 342 7.39 3.37 -14.28
CA VAL A 342 8.68 4.09 -14.34
C VAL A 342 9.53 3.83 -13.11
N LEU A 343 10.84 3.66 -13.31
CA LEU A 343 11.85 3.66 -12.23
C LEU A 343 12.40 5.07 -12.04
N THR A 344 12.95 5.37 -10.85
CA THR A 344 13.63 6.64 -10.55
C THR A 344 14.77 6.94 -11.54
N ARG A 345 15.41 5.90 -12.07
CA ARG A 345 16.49 6.00 -13.06
C ARG A 345 16.02 5.99 -14.53
N SER A 346 14.73 5.84 -14.79
CA SER A 346 14.23 5.82 -16.17
C SER A 346 14.46 7.18 -16.82
N PRO A 347 14.83 7.22 -18.12
CA PRO A 347 14.96 8.48 -18.84
C PRO A 347 13.61 9.19 -18.90
N LEU A 348 13.60 10.50 -18.65
CA LEU A 348 12.44 11.37 -18.79
C LEU A 348 12.60 12.31 -19.98
N SER A 349 11.49 12.92 -20.43
CA SER A 349 11.56 14.03 -21.38
C SER A 349 12.48 15.14 -20.86
N LYS A 350 13.23 15.80 -21.75
CA LYS A 350 14.18 16.86 -21.39
C LYS A 350 13.51 17.94 -20.54
N GLY A 351 14.15 18.30 -19.42
CA GLY A 351 13.67 19.33 -18.49
C GLY A 351 12.65 18.86 -17.46
N TYR A 352 12.29 17.57 -17.44
CA TYR A 352 11.43 17.00 -16.41
C TYR A 352 12.24 16.35 -15.30
N THR A 353 11.77 16.53 -14.06
CA THR A 353 12.29 15.88 -12.85
C THR A 353 11.17 15.09 -12.19
N LEU A 354 11.44 13.85 -11.79
CA LEU A 354 10.47 13.03 -11.05
C LEU A 354 10.10 13.70 -9.72
N ALA A 355 8.80 13.68 -9.43
CA ALA A 355 8.25 14.03 -8.13
C ALA A 355 7.89 12.74 -7.41
N GLU A 356 8.72 12.33 -6.45
CA GLU A 356 8.45 11.10 -5.69
C GLU A 356 7.12 11.23 -4.92
N PRO A 357 6.22 10.23 -5.02
CA PRO A 357 4.97 10.26 -4.30
C PRO A 357 5.21 10.09 -2.80
N ALA A 358 4.31 10.64 -1.97
CA ALA A 358 4.36 10.40 -0.54
C ALA A 358 3.92 8.96 -0.24
N LEU A 359 4.87 8.08 0.03
CA LEU A 359 4.63 6.66 0.28
C LEU A 359 4.89 6.30 1.75
N LEU A 360 4.09 5.37 2.29
CA LEU A 360 4.37 4.73 3.58
C LEU A 360 5.62 3.84 3.49
N GLU A 361 6.18 3.43 4.63
CA GLU A 361 7.29 2.47 4.63
C GLU A 361 6.86 1.11 4.06
N TYR A 362 5.68 0.62 4.47
CA TYR A 362 5.03 -0.60 4.00
C TYR A 362 3.54 -0.33 3.76
N ALA A 363 2.92 -1.10 2.86
CA ALA A 363 1.53 -0.90 2.48
C ALA A 363 0.59 -1.20 3.64
N GLU A 364 -0.48 -0.41 3.75
CA GLU A 364 -1.61 -0.69 4.64
C GLU A 364 -2.85 -0.98 3.82
N LEU A 365 -3.49 -2.10 4.13
CA LEU A 365 -4.70 -2.58 3.48
C LEU A 365 -5.83 -2.50 4.49
N VAL A 366 -6.84 -1.67 4.19
CA VAL A 366 -7.92 -1.36 5.14
C VAL A 366 -9.26 -1.77 4.56
N VAL A 367 -9.99 -2.62 5.28
CA VAL A 367 -11.40 -2.93 5.01
C VAL A 367 -12.27 -2.33 6.11
N TYR A 368 -13.51 -2.01 5.79
CA TYR A 368 -14.36 -1.21 6.68
C TYR A 368 -15.61 -1.95 7.15
N LYS A 369 -15.82 -3.18 6.67
CA LYS A 369 -16.83 -4.09 7.17
C LYS A 369 -16.13 -5.27 7.82
N GLU A 370 -16.51 -5.60 9.04
CA GLU A 370 -15.92 -6.75 9.75
C GLU A 370 -16.16 -8.08 9.02
N ALA A 371 -17.25 -8.20 8.26
CA ALA A 371 -17.56 -9.38 7.45
C ALA A 371 -16.57 -9.60 6.29
N GLN A 372 -15.78 -8.58 5.90
CA GLN A 372 -14.74 -8.71 4.87
C GLN A 372 -13.50 -9.46 5.38
N ALA A 373 -13.41 -9.79 6.67
CA ALA A 373 -12.27 -10.50 7.23
C ALA A 373 -12.70 -11.63 8.16
N ARG A 374 -11.95 -12.73 8.13
CA ARG A 374 -12.04 -13.81 9.12
C ARG A 374 -10.66 -14.25 9.58
N LEU A 375 -10.53 -14.63 10.85
CA LEU A 375 -9.28 -15.16 11.37
C LEU A 375 -9.08 -16.57 10.82
N ARG A 376 -7.87 -16.84 10.32
CA ARG A 376 -7.48 -18.18 9.87
C ARG A 376 -6.39 -18.77 10.73
N TYR A 377 -5.41 -17.95 11.14
CA TYR A 377 -4.30 -18.44 11.94
C TYR A 377 -3.87 -17.48 13.05
N VAL A 378 -3.40 -18.06 14.15
CA VAL A 378 -2.55 -17.40 15.14
C VAL A 378 -1.14 -17.94 14.98
N VAL A 379 -0.17 -17.06 14.77
CA VAL A 379 1.24 -17.40 14.57
C VAL A 379 2.02 -17.00 15.81
N GLU A 380 2.62 -17.99 16.47
CA GLU A 380 3.52 -17.79 17.62
C GLU A 380 4.93 -17.53 17.12
N VAL A 381 5.38 -16.29 17.25
CA VAL A 381 6.70 -15.81 16.84
C VAL A 381 7.55 -15.63 18.08
N GLU A 382 8.56 -16.47 18.25
CA GLU A 382 9.54 -16.35 19.32
C GLU A 382 10.65 -15.39 18.93
N THR A 383 11.01 -14.49 19.84
CA THR A 383 12.18 -13.62 19.71
C THR A 383 13.40 -14.39 20.22
N VAL A 384 14.40 -14.53 19.35
CA VAL A 384 15.65 -15.23 19.66
C VAL A 384 16.69 -14.18 20.00
N SER A 385 17.05 -14.10 21.27
CA SER A 385 18.18 -13.26 21.73
C SER A 385 19.48 -13.78 21.11
N ARG A 386 20.30 -12.87 20.57
CA ARG A 386 21.67 -13.17 20.14
C ARG A 386 22.54 -13.61 21.31
#